data_AF-A0A356RB16-F1
#
_entry.id   AF-A0A356RB16-F1
#
_cell.length_a   1.000
_cell.length_b   1.000
_cell.length_c   1.000
_cell.angle_alpha   90.00
_cell.angle_beta   90.00
_cell.angle_gamma   90.00
#
_symmetry.space_group_name_H-M   'P 1'
#
loop_
_entity.id
_entity.type
_entity.pdbx_description
1 polymer ?
#
loop_
_entity_poly.entity_id
_entity_poly.type
_entity_poly.pdbx_seq_one_letter_code
_entity_poly.pdbx_strand_id
1 'polypeptide(L)'
;MQCGCHYSLRITDVEELPSDSVFAKFHCDQCGFSIGAEATAKELDPVAPHTVWTDEALYQLSRLPPYLIPLVCKEVEEFVSTREQRVVTFARVGSARNKGMVDWTPDAERRIDNVPSGIRAMARIELERTALDRGMPAVTVALMEEVKARYFGMATGRT
;
A
#
# COMPACT_ATOMS: atom_id res chain seq x y z
N MET A 1 22.50 -8.40 1.04
CA MET A 1 22.62 -9.72 1.71
C MET A 1 23.50 -10.63 0.87
N GLN A 2 24.42 -11.39 1.48
CA GLN A 2 25.33 -12.31 0.76
C GLN A 2 24.86 -13.76 0.95
N CYS A 3 24.89 -14.53 -0.12
CA CYS A 3 24.68 -15.97 -0.07
C CYS A 3 25.95 -16.67 0.49
N GLY A 4 25.83 -17.92 0.94
CA GLY A 4 26.98 -18.73 1.37
C GLY A 4 28.03 -18.98 0.29
N CYS A 5 27.71 -18.69 -0.98
CA CYS A 5 28.66 -18.69 -2.10
C CYS A 5 29.37 -17.32 -2.31
N HIS A 6 29.22 -16.38 -1.37
CA HIS A 6 29.73 -14.99 -1.41
C HIS A 6 29.14 -14.08 -2.51
N TYR A 7 28.19 -14.57 -3.31
CA TYR A 7 27.47 -13.76 -4.28
C TYR A 7 26.30 -12.99 -3.64
N SER A 8 25.90 -11.86 -4.22
CA SER A 8 24.76 -11.09 -3.72
C SER A 8 23.43 -11.78 -4.06
N LEU A 9 22.51 -11.76 -3.10
CA LEU A 9 21.14 -12.19 -3.33
C LEU A 9 20.35 -11.08 -4.04
N ARG A 10 19.69 -11.41 -5.15
CA ARG A 10 18.83 -10.49 -5.90
C ARG A 10 17.37 -10.73 -5.57
N ILE A 11 16.61 -9.65 -5.34
CA ILE A 11 15.14 -9.73 -5.24
C ILE A 11 14.59 -10.08 -6.61
N THR A 12 13.88 -11.20 -6.70
CA THR A 12 13.26 -11.65 -7.96
C THR A 12 11.79 -11.29 -8.00
N ASP A 13 11.11 -11.46 -6.88
CA ASP A 13 9.66 -11.31 -6.78
C ASP A 13 9.29 -10.77 -5.40
N VAL A 14 8.22 -9.98 -5.32
CA VAL A 14 7.69 -9.46 -4.06
C VAL A 14 6.19 -9.64 -4.08
N GLU A 15 5.68 -10.48 -3.19
CA GLU A 15 4.24 -10.74 -3.06
C GLU A 15 3.64 -9.84 -1.98
N GLU A 16 2.49 -9.22 -2.26
CA GLU A 16 1.71 -8.52 -1.23
C GLU A 16 0.87 -9.51 -0.42
N LEU A 17 1.06 -9.52 0.91
CA LEU A 17 0.27 -10.35 1.82
C LEU A 17 -0.95 -9.57 2.34
N PRO A 18 -2.03 -10.26 2.74
CA PRO A 18 -3.24 -9.62 3.27
C PRO A 18 -3.03 -8.82 4.58
N SER A 19 -1.89 -9.01 5.25
CA SER A 19 -1.59 -8.49 6.60
C SER A 19 -0.74 -7.21 6.58
N ASP A 20 -0.76 -6.43 5.49
CA ASP A 20 0.10 -5.23 5.27
C ASP A 20 1.62 -5.55 5.26
N SER A 21 1.96 -6.84 5.24
CA SER A 21 3.30 -7.36 5.01
C SER A 21 3.50 -7.71 3.54
N VAL A 22 4.76 -7.80 3.13
CA VAL A 22 5.16 -8.25 1.81
C VAL A 22 6.16 -9.40 1.95
N PHE A 23 6.08 -10.36 1.03
CA PHE A 23 6.97 -11.51 0.99
C PHE A 23 7.96 -11.35 -0.16
N ALA A 24 9.19 -10.97 0.15
CA ALA A 24 10.25 -10.81 -0.83
C ALA A 24 11.00 -12.13 -1.06
N LYS A 25 11.00 -12.60 -2.31
CA LYS A 25 11.80 -13.74 -2.76
C LYS A 25 13.13 -13.26 -3.28
N PHE A 26 14.20 -13.77 -2.68
CA PHE A 26 15.57 -13.55 -3.10
C PHE A 26 16.13 -14.79 -3.77
N HIS A 27 16.84 -14.61 -4.87
CA HIS A 27 17.52 -15.67 -5.60
C HIS A 27 19.01 -15.36 -5.76
N CYS A 28 19.84 -16.40 -5.73
CA CYS A 28 21.26 -16.32 -6.05
C CYS A 28 21.53 -16.92 -7.42
N ASP A 29 21.90 -16.08 -8.39
CA ASP A 29 22.18 -16.49 -9.78
C ASP A 29 23.36 -17.50 -9.88
N GLN A 30 24.25 -17.56 -8.88
CA GLN A 30 25.46 -18.39 -8.93
C GLN A 30 25.25 -19.84 -8.44
N CYS A 31 24.43 -20.03 -7.41
CA CYS A 31 24.22 -21.35 -6.79
C CYS A 31 22.77 -21.82 -6.82
N GLY A 32 21.85 -21.00 -7.35
CA GLY A 32 20.42 -21.31 -7.42
C GLY A 32 19.71 -21.24 -6.07
N PHE A 33 20.35 -20.75 -5.01
CA PHE A 33 19.75 -20.65 -3.69
C PHE A 33 18.62 -19.61 -3.69
N SER A 34 17.44 -20.02 -3.21
CA SER A 34 16.27 -19.15 -3.06
C SER A 34 15.89 -19.04 -1.59
N ILE A 35 15.63 -17.83 -1.12
CA ILE A 35 15.13 -17.55 0.23
C ILE A 35 13.99 -16.54 0.16
N GLY A 36 12.94 -16.79 0.93
CA GLY A 36 11.86 -15.83 1.13
C GLY A 36 11.99 -15.16 2.49
N ALA A 37 11.71 -13.86 2.54
CA ALA A 37 11.59 -13.13 3.79
C ALA A 37 10.27 -12.36 3.79
N GLU A 38 9.51 -12.51 4.87
CA GLU A 38 8.37 -11.65 5.17
C GLU A 38 8.88 -10.39 5.87
N ALA A 39 8.49 -9.23 5.37
CA ALA A 39 8.82 -7.94 5.95
C ALA A 39 7.74 -6.92 5.57
N THR A 40 7.73 -5.77 6.22
CA THR A 40 6.86 -4.66 5.82
C THR A 40 7.45 -3.94 4.60
N ALA A 41 6.62 -3.32 3.75
CA ALA A 41 7.11 -2.55 2.61
C ALA A 41 8.15 -1.48 3.01
N LYS A 42 7.99 -0.86 4.18
CA LYS A 42 8.94 0.11 4.77
C LYS A 42 10.30 -0.50 5.12
N GLU A 43 10.32 -1.76 5.54
CA GLU A 43 11.55 -2.46 5.92
C GLU A 43 12.32 -2.95 4.68
N LEU A 44 11.61 -3.22 3.58
CA LEU A 44 12.20 -3.59 2.30
C LEU A 44 12.67 -2.40 1.45
N ASP A 45 12.10 -1.21 1.63
CA ASP A 45 12.53 0.01 0.93
C ASP A 45 14.05 0.23 0.90
N PRO A 46 14.79 0.16 2.03
CA PRO A 46 16.25 0.34 2.01
C PRO A 46 17.01 -0.87 1.42
N VAL A 47 16.40 -2.05 1.44
CA VAL A 47 17.01 -3.31 0.95
C VAL A 47 16.84 -3.45 -0.57
N ALA A 48 15.82 -2.83 -1.13
CA ALA A 48 15.55 -2.85 -2.56
C ALA A 48 16.62 -2.05 -3.32
N PRO A 49 17.36 -2.68 -4.27
CA PRO A 49 18.42 -2.02 -5.03
C PRO A 49 17.89 -1.08 -6.12
N HIS A 50 16.67 -1.31 -6.60
CA HIS A 50 15.94 -0.50 -7.57
C HIS A 50 14.45 -0.49 -7.19
N THR A 51 13.63 0.26 -7.92
CA THR A 51 12.18 0.18 -7.77
C THR A 51 11.73 -1.25 -8.05
N VAL A 52 11.02 -1.87 -7.11
CA VAL A 52 10.47 -3.22 -7.23
C VAL A 52 8.96 -3.12 -7.11
N TRP A 53 8.26 -3.64 -8.11
CA TRP A 53 6.81 -3.71 -8.13
C TRP A 53 6.38 -5.05 -7.56
N THR A 54 5.34 -5.03 -6.74
CA THR A 54 4.72 -6.24 -6.20
C THR A 54 3.81 -6.91 -7.24
N ASP A 55 3.52 -8.18 -7.00
CA ASP A 55 2.59 -8.98 -7.82
C ASP A 55 1.19 -8.33 -7.93
N GLU A 56 0.61 -7.88 -6.83
CA GLU A 56 -0.70 -7.23 -6.80
C GLU A 56 -0.69 -5.88 -7.53
N ALA A 57 0.37 -5.08 -7.36
CA ALA A 57 0.51 -3.82 -8.10
C ALA A 57 0.59 -4.05 -9.62
N LEU A 58 1.37 -5.05 -10.05
CA LEU A 58 1.48 -5.44 -11.46
C LEU A 58 0.16 -6.00 -11.99
N TYR A 59 -0.53 -6.84 -11.21
CA TYR A 59 -1.84 -7.37 -11.56
C TYR A 59 -2.85 -6.24 -11.82
N GLN A 60 -2.89 -5.23 -10.95
CA GLN A 60 -3.80 -4.11 -11.13
C GLN A 60 -3.43 -3.21 -12.32
N LEU A 61 -2.12 -3.02 -12.59
CA LEU A 61 -1.67 -2.34 -13.80
C LEU A 61 -2.08 -3.09 -15.08
N SER A 62 -2.01 -4.43 -15.07
CA SER A 62 -2.36 -5.26 -16.24
C SER A 62 -3.83 -5.13 -16.66
N ARG A 63 -4.70 -4.66 -15.75
CA ARG A 63 -6.13 -4.39 -16.02
C ARG A 63 -6.37 -3.05 -16.69
N LEU A 64 -5.37 -2.18 -16.74
CA LEU A 64 -5.47 -0.88 -17.41
C LEU A 64 -5.28 -1.05 -18.93
N PRO A 65 -5.89 -0.17 -19.75
CA PRO A 65 -5.60 -0.10 -21.16
C PRO A 65 -4.08 0.10 -21.43
N PRO A 66 -3.49 -0.56 -22.45
CA PRO A 66 -2.04 -0.57 -22.67
C PRO A 66 -1.38 0.81 -22.79
N TYR A 67 -2.11 1.80 -23.29
CA TYR A 67 -1.62 3.18 -23.44
C TYR A 67 -1.55 3.96 -22.12
N LEU A 68 -2.28 3.53 -21.07
CA LEU A 68 -2.22 4.14 -19.74
C LEU A 68 -1.14 3.55 -18.85
N ILE A 69 -0.77 2.28 -19.06
CA ILE A 69 0.24 1.57 -18.26
C ILE A 69 1.55 2.38 -18.13
N PRO A 70 2.23 2.79 -19.22
CA PRO A 70 3.50 3.50 -19.10
C PRO A 70 3.34 4.89 -18.46
N LEU A 71 2.16 5.52 -18.62
CA LEU A 71 1.87 6.81 -18.01
C LEU A 71 1.78 6.66 -16.48
N VAL A 72 1.02 5.66 -16.01
CA VAL A 72 0.84 5.37 -14.59
C VAL A 72 2.15 4.90 -13.95
N CYS A 73 2.92 4.03 -14.62
CA CYS A 73 4.23 3.61 -14.10
C CYS A 73 5.14 4.80 -13.85
N LYS A 74 5.21 5.74 -14.80
CA LYS A 74 6.03 6.94 -14.66
C LYS A 74 5.57 7.83 -13.50
N GLU A 75 4.28 8.08 -13.35
CA GLU A 75 3.74 8.87 -12.23
C GLU A 75 4.05 8.23 -10.87
N VAL A 76 3.89 6.91 -10.78
CA VAL A 76 4.19 6.16 -9.55
C VAL A 76 5.68 6.23 -9.24
N GLU A 77 6.55 5.98 -10.22
CA GLU A 77 8.01 6.05 -10.07
C GLU A 77 8.48 7.42 -9.61
N GLU A 78 7.94 8.51 -10.18
CA GLU A 78 8.24 9.87 -9.72
C GLU A 78 7.77 10.09 -8.27
N PHE A 79 6.59 9.59 -7.92
CA PHE A 79 6.03 9.72 -6.57
C PHE A 79 6.85 8.94 -5.52
N VAL A 80 7.21 7.69 -5.80
CA VAL A 80 8.02 6.88 -4.88
C VAL A 80 9.46 7.40 -4.81
N SER A 81 10.04 7.86 -5.92
CA SER A 81 11.37 8.51 -5.92
C SER A 81 11.38 9.77 -5.04
N THR A 82 10.30 10.55 -5.05
CA THR A 82 10.18 11.76 -4.22
C THR A 82 10.14 11.44 -2.72
N ARG A 83 9.60 10.27 -2.34
CA ARG A 83 9.43 9.83 -0.95
C ARG A 83 10.48 8.82 -0.48
N GLU A 84 11.55 8.61 -1.27
CA GLU A 84 12.59 7.59 -1.03
C GLU A 84 12.04 6.16 -0.86
N GLN A 85 10.88 5.91 -1.45
CA GLN A 85 10.22 4.61 -1.48
C GLN A 85 10.73 3.83 -2.70
N ARG A 86 10.99 2.54 -2.54
CA ARG A 86 11.48 1.67 -3.64
C ARG A 86 10.58 0.47 -3.87
N VAL A 87 9.84 0.00 -2.87
CA VAL A 87 8.85 -1.06 -3.05
C VAL A 87 7.52 -0.42 -3.44
N VAL A 88 6.99 -0.77 -4.60
CA VAL A 88 5.72 -0.27 -5.11
C VAL A 88 4.64 -1.30 -4.84
N THR A 89 3.88 -1.09 -3.76
CA THR A 89 2.67 -1.83 -3.42
C THR A 89 1.44 -1.23 -4.10
N PHE A 90 0.34 -1.98 -4.21
CA PHE A 90 -0.93 -1.49 -4.75
C PHE A 90 -1.41 -0.21 -4.04
N ALA A 91 -1.21 -0.18 -2.72
CA ALA A 91 -1.38 0.98 -1.86
C ALA A 91 -0.72 2.27 -2.37
N ARG A 92 0.56 2.15 -2.74
CA ARG A 92 1.40 3.26 -3.19
C ARG A 92 1.03 3.68 -4.61
N VAL A 93 0.61 2.72 -5.46
CA VAL A 93 0.06 3.02 -6.79
C VAL A 93 -1.20 3.88 -6.68
N GLY A 94 -2.14 3.50 -5.80
CA GLY A 94 -3.35 4.29 -5.55
C GLY A 94 -3.02 5.70 -5.03
N SER A 95 -2.13 5.77 -4.05
CA SER A 95 -1.68 7.03 -3.46
C SER A 95 -1.00 7.96 -4.48
N ALA A 96 -0.19 7.43 -5.38
CA ALA A 96 0.49 8.21 -6.42
C ALA A 96 -0.48 8.76 -7.46
N ARG A 97 -1.40 7.92 -7.96
CA ARG A 97 -2.40 8.31 -8.96
C ARG A 97 -3.33 9.41 -8.45
N ASN A 98 -3.61 9.40 -7.15
CA ASN A 98 -4.47 10.41 -6.53
C ASN A 98 -3.66 11.56 -5.90
N LYS A 99 -2.34 11.67 -6.16
CA LYS A 99 -1.45 12.69 -5.58
C LYS A 99 -1.48 12.76 -4.04
N GLY A 100 -1.83 11.67 -3.38
CA GLY A 100 -2.05 11.58 -1.93
C GLY A 100 -3.45 12.00 -1.45
N MET A 101 -4.39 12.29 -2.36
CA MET A 101 -5.82 12.40 -2.02
C MET A 101 -6.43 11.00 -2.02
N VAL A 102 -7.38 10.73 -1.14
CA VAL A 102 -8.10 9.46 -1.13
C VAL A 102 -9.47 9.71 -1.75
N ASP A 103 -9.87 8.88 -2.72
CA ASP A 103 -11.20 8.99 -3.30
C ASP A 103 -12.27 8.59 -2.28
N TRP A 104 -13.47 9.14 -2.38
CA TRP A 104 -14.58 8.74 -1.51
C TRP A 104 -15.62 7.99 -2.32
N THR A 105 -16.08 6.85 -1.81
CA THR A 105 -17.23 6.18 -2.42
C THR A 105 -18.51 7.02 -2.19
N PRO A 106 -19.48 7.05 -3.13
CA PRO A 106 -20.71 7.83 -2.96
C PRO A 106 -21.52 7.45 -1.72
N ASP A 107 -21.41 6.20 -1.26
CA ASP A 107 -22.00 5.73 0.00
C ASP A 107 -21.23 6.21 1.24
N ALA A 108 -19.91 6.39 1.16
CA ALA A 108 -19.10 6.96 2.22
C ALA A 108 -19.31 8.47 2.36
N GLU A 109 -19.45 9.20 1.24
CA GLU A 109 -19.79 10.63 1.26
C GLU A 109 -21.13 10.89 1.95
N ARG A 110 -22.16 10.10 1.62
CA ARG A 110 -23.46 10.20 2.30
C ARG A 110 -23.38 9.92 3.80
N ARG A 111 -22.50 9.01 4.23
CA ARG A 111 -22.31 8.70 5.65
C ARG A 111 -21.52 9.77 6.39
N ILE A 112 -20.52 10.40 5.78
CA ILE A 112 -19.72 11.44 6.44
C ILE A 112 -20.54 12.73 6.62
N ASP A 113 -21.51 12.98 5.75
CA ASP A 113 -22.43 14.10 5.90
C ASP A 113 -23.36 13.94 7.11
N ASN A 114 -23.71 12.70 7.47
CA ASN A 114 -24.47 12.40 8.68
C ASN A 114 -23.67 12.58 9.97
N VAL A 115 -22.35 12.73 9.89
CA VAL A 115 -21.50 13.02 11.06
C VAL A 115 -21.66 14.49 11.48
N PRO A 116 -21.77 14.78 12.79
CA PRO A 116 -21.88 16.15 13.29
C PRO A 116 -20.75 17.06 12.79
N SER A 117 -21.10 18.30 12.42
CA SER A 117 -20.18 19.25 11.80
C SER A 117 -18.90 19.51 12.62
N GLY A 118 -18.99 19.48 13.95
CA GLY A 118 -17.85 19.71 14.85
C GLY A 118 -16.73 18.65 14.75
N ILE A 119 -17.05 17.42 14.34
CA ILE A 119 -16.06 16.34 14.19
C ILE A 119 -15.92 15.86 12.75
N ARG A 120 -16.77 16.30 11.82
CA ARG A 120 -16.79 15.85 10.42
C ARG A 120 -15.45 16.05 9.72
N ALA A 121 -14.83 17.23 9.90
CA ALA A 121 -13.53 17.52 9.30
C ALA A 121 -12.42 16.59 9.83
N MET A 122 -12.40 16.36 11.15
CA MET A 122 -11.45 15.44 11.78
C MET A 122 -11.69 14.00 11.34
N ALA A 123 -12.95 13.56 11.27
CA ALA A 123 -13.31 12.23 10.80
C ALA A 123 -12.92 12.01 9.34
N ARG A 124 -13.07 13.02 8.47
CA ARG A 124 -12.65 12.97 7.08
C ARG A 124 -11.13 12.73 6.98
N ILE A 125 -10.35 13.54 7.69
CA ILE A 125 -8.89 13.43 7.73
C ILE A 125 -8.44 12.08 8.30
N GLU A 126 -9.06 11.60 9.38
CA GLU A 126 -8.70 10.31 9.99
C GLU A 126 -9.05 9.15 9.05
N LEU A 127 -10.16 9.21 8.33
CA LEU A 127 -10.55 8.18 7.35
C LEU A 127 -9.64 8.19 6.13
N GLU A 128 -9.30 9.36 5.61
CA GLU A 128 -8.33 9.51 4.53
C GLU A 128 -6.96 9.01 4.98
N ARG A 129 -6.51 9.35 6.20
CA ARG A 129 -5.27 8.84 6.78
C ARG A 129 -5.31 7.33 6.95
N THR A 130 -6.39 6.78 7.48
CA THR A 130 -6.53 5.33 7.68
C THR A 130 -6.59 4.60 6.33
N ALA A 131 -7.22 5.19 5.31
CA ALA A 131 -7.21 4.65 3.96
C ALA A 131 -5.79 4.64 3.38
N LEU A 132 -5.03 5.74 3.53
CA LEU A 132 -3.64 5.80 3.11
C LEU A 132 -2.74 4.82 3.88
N ASP A 133 -2.90 4.74 5.20
CA ASP A 133 -2.15 3.82 6.06
C ASP A 133 -2.42 2.36 5.72
N ARG A 134 -3.62 2.05 5.21
CA ARG A 134 -4.02 0.71 4.76
C ARG A 134 -3.86 0.49 3.27
N GLY A 135 -3.38 1.48 2.53
CA GLY A 135 -3.24 1.37 1.10
C GLY A 135 -4.53 1.27 0.30
N MET A 136 -5.64 1.72 0.87
CA MET A 136 -6.91 1.78 0.15
C MET A 136 -6.93 3.03 -0.73
N PRO A 137 -7.16 2.90 -2.05
CA PRO A 137 -7.24 4.05 -2.95
C PRO A 137 -8.48 4.92 -2.70
N ALA A 138 -9.48 4.37 -1.98
CA ALA A 138 -10.71 5.06 -1.65
C ALA A 138 -11.23 4.75 -0.23
N VAL A 139 -11.86 5.75 0.41
CA VAL A 139 -12.64 5.58 1.64
C VAL A 139 -13.93 4.85 1.30
N THR A 140 -14.02 3.62 1.79
CA THR A 140 -15.22 2.77 1.66
C THR A 140 -16.05 2.82 2.94
N VAL A 141 -17.33 2.42 2.82
CA VAL A 141 -18.22 2.26 4.00
C VAL A 141 -17.64 1.28 5.02
N ALA A 142 -16.98 0.22 4.57
CA ALA A 142 -16.37 -0.77 5.46
C ALA A 142 -15.29 -0.14 6.35
N LEU A 143 -14.42 0.68 5.75
CA LEU A 143 -13.41 1.45 6.48
C LEU A 143 -14.06 2.42 7.48
N MET A 144 -15.16 3.08 7.10
CA MET A 144 -15.89 3.98 7.99
C MET A 144 -16.46 3.26 9.21
N GLU A 145 -17.11 2.11 9.03
CA GLU A 145 -17.68 1.35 10.14
C GLU A 145 -16.59 0.79 11.06
N GLU A 146 -15.42 0.45 10.53
CA GLU A 146 -14.30 -0.03 11.33
C GLU A 146 -13.65 1.08 12.16
N VAL A 147 -13.38 2.24 11.57
CA VAL A 147 -12.88 3.42 12.30
C VAL A 147 -13.90 3.86 13.35
N LYS A 148 -15.20 3.85 13.00
CA LYS A 148 -16.28 4.09 13.94
C LYS A 148 -16.27 3.06 15.08
N ALA A 149 -16.12 1.78 14.79
CA ALA A 149 -16.02 0.74 15.83
C ALA A 149 -14.82 0.95 16.74
N ARG A 150 -13.69 1.46 16.23
CA ARG A 150 -12.51 1.78 17.04
C ARG A 150 -12.75 2.96 18.00
N TYR A 151 -13.45 4.00 17.55
CA TYR A 151 -13.73 5.20 18.34
C TYR A 151 -14.95 5.05 19.28
N PHE A 152 -16.01 4.38 18.83
CA PHE A 152 -17.23 4.16 19.62
C PHE A 152 -17.19 2.86 20.44
N GLY A 153 -16.38 1.87 20.05
CA GLY A 153 -16.21 0.60 20.78
C GLY A 153 -15.42 0.72 22.08
N MET A 154 -14.70 1.84 22.31
CA MET A 154 -14.14 2.15 23.63
C MET A 154 -15.22 2.60 24.65
N ALA A 155 -16.46 2.91 24.21
CA ALA A 155 -17.55 3.29 25.11
C ALA A 155 -18.35 2.09 25.67
N THR A 156 -18.18 0.89 25.11
CA THR A 156 -18.86 -0.33 25.58
C THR A 156 -17.87 -1.35 26.15
N GLY A 157 -16.98 -0.87 27.01
CA GLY A 157 -16.22 -1.70 27.93
C GLY A 157 -16.82 -1.61 29.34
N ARG A 158 -17.99 -2.22 29.56
CA ARG A 158 -18.45 -2.54 30.92
C ARG A 158 -19.48 -3.67 30.91
N THR A 159 -19.00 -4.88 31.18
CA THR A 159 -19.39 -5.72 32.34
C THR A 159 -18.48 -6.94 32.40
#